data_AF-A0A967W6V5-F1
#
_entry.id   AF-A0A967W6V5-F1
#
_cell.length_a   1.000
_cell.length_b   1.000
_cell.length_c   1.000
_cell.angle_alpha   90.00
_cell.angle_beta   90.00
_cell.angle_gamma   90.00
#
_symmetry.space_group_name_H-M   'P 1'
#
loop_
_entity.id
_entity.type
_entity.pdbx_description
1 polymer ?
#
loop_
_entity_poly.entity_id
_entity_poly.type
_entity_poly.pdbx_seq_one_letter_code
_entity_poly.pdbx_strand_id
1 'polypeptide(L)' 'MAALRNSNFYEVNLVHPRTRNAWHLPVYGDGYADELDSIDADGCVPVPDGPGLGVAYDWDAIAAARIERREFSA' A
#
# COMPACT_ATOMS: atom_id res chain seq x y z
N MET A 1 -5.83 -8.63 -10.54
CA MET A 1 -6.04 -9.38 -9.30
C MET A 1 -7.49 -9.42 -8.89
N ALA A 2 -8.03 -8.49 -8.09
CA ALA A 2 -9.36 -8.64 -7.51
C ALA A 2 -10.55 -8.69 -8.51
N ALA A 3 -10.46 -7.98 -9.63
CA ALA A 3 -11.56 -7.89 -10.63
C ALA A 3 -11.33 -8.73 -11.90
N LEU A 4 -10.18 -9.40 -12.03
CA LEU A 4 -9.80 -10.12 -13.26
C LEU A 4 -9.90 -11.63 -13.03
N ARG A 5 -10.85 -12.29 -13.70
CA ARG A 5 -11.11 -13.72 -13.54
C ARG A 5 -9.88 -14.62 -13.78
N ASN A 6 -8.96 -14.21 -14.64
CA ASN A 6 -7.75 -14.95 -14.99
C ASN A 6 -6.49 -14.44 -14.28
N SER A 7 -6.64 -13.70 -13.17
CA SER A 7 -5.56 -13.26 -12.29
C SER A 7 -5.57 -14.09 -11.01
N ASN A 8 -4.80 -15.18 -10.97
CA ASN A 8 -4.92 -16.19 -9.92
C ASN A 8 -4.19 -15.87 -8.60
N PHE A 9 -3.15 -15.02 -8.66
CA PHE A 9 -2.29 -14.72 -7.52
C PHE A 9 -1.97 -13.24 -7.44
N TYR A 10 -1.83 -12.74 -6.21
CA TYR A 10 -1.22 -11.45 -5.90
C TYR A 10 0.19 -11.71 -5.38
N GLU A 11 1.13 -10.92 -5.84
CA GLU A 11 2.51 -10.98 -5.38
C GLU A 11 2.69 -10.00 -4.22
N VAL A 12 3.08 -10.51 -3.05
CA VAL A 12 3.54 -9.71 -1.90
C VAL A 12 5.08 -9.75 -1.90
N ASN A 13 5.72 -8.60 -2.12
CA ASN A 13 7.16 -8.48 -2.35
C ASN A 13 7.61 -7.05 -1.96
N LEU A 14 8.78 -6.81 -1.38
CA LEU A 14 9.92 -7.69 -1.13
C LEU A 14 9.86 -8.42 0.20
N VAL A 15 10.27 -9.69 0.21
CA VAL A 15 10.40 -10.49 1.44
C VAL A 15 11.87 -10.71 1.80
N HIS A 16 12.22 -10.48 3.07
CA HIS A 16 13.56 -10.76 3.58
C HIS A 16 13.50 -11.13 5.07
N PRO A 17 14.22 -12.17 5.54
CA PRO A 17 14.09 -12.66 6.91
C PRO A 17 14.58 -11.69 7.99
N ARG A 18 15.31 -10.63 7.63
CA ARG A 18 15.93 -9.70 8.60
C ARG A 18 15.51 -8.24 8.43
N THR A 19 14.72 -7.92 7.41
CA THR A 19 14.35 -6.54 7.10
C THR A 19 12.94 -6.50 6.55
N ARG A 20 12.21 -5.45 6.91
CA ARG A 20 10.91 -5.13 6.35
C ARG A 20 11.02 -4.77 4.87
N ASN A 21 9.89 -4.80 4.17
CA ASN A 21 9.82 -4.41 2.77
C ASN A 21 10.28 -2.95 2.60
N ALA A 22 11.32 -2.73 1.81
CA ALA A 22 11.87 -1.39 1.58
C ALA A 22 10.86 -0.45 0.89
N TRP A 23 9.84 -1.02 0.23
CA TRP A 23 8.78 -0.27 -0.44
C TRP A 23 7.52 -0.09 0.42
N HIS A 24 7.46 -0.67 1.62
CA HIS A 24 6.43 -0.32 2.61
C HIS A 24 6.78 1.03 3.25
N LEU A 25 6.39 2.10 2.58
CA LEU A 25 6.69 3.47 3.02
C LEU A 25 5.87 3.86 4.27
N PRO A 26 6.43 4.66 5.19
CA PRO A 26 5.74 5.12 6.40
C PRO A 26 4.78 6.28 6.10
N VAL A 27 3.92 6.11 5.09
CA VAL A 27 2.94 7.13 4.64
C VAL A 27 1.51 6.59 4.59
N TYR A 28 1.30 5.32 4.90
CA TYR A 28 -0.01 4.69 4.93
C TYR A 28 -0.63 4.85 6.33
N GLY A 29 -1.77 5.52 6.41
CA GLY A 29 -2.38 5.97 7.67
C GLY A 29 -3.48 5.06 8.23
N ASP A 30 -3.93 4.06 7.48
CA ASP A 30 -5.07 3.18 7.82
C ASP A 30 -4.68 1.70 7.99
N GLY A 31 -3.40 1.43 8.20
CA GLY A 31 -2.92 0.07 8.41
C GLY A 31 -2.76 -0.75 7.13
N TYR A 32 -2.87 -0.14 5.94
CA TYR A 32 -2.43 -0.77 4.70
C TYR A 32 -0.98 -1.26 4.81
N ALA A 33 -0.76 -2.52 4.45
CA ALA A 33 0.54 -3.17 4.49
C ALA A 33 0.77 -4.04 3.25
N ASP A 34 1.99 -3.97 2.72
CA ASP A 34 2.51 -4.84 1.66
C ASP A 34 3.69 -5.64 2.23
N GLU A 35 3.39 -6.36 3.30
CA GLU A 35 4.31 -7.06 4.17
C GLU A 35 3.76 -8.47 4.45
N LEU A 36 4.59 -9.37 5.00
CA LEU A 36 4.15 -10.75 5.26
C LEU A 36 2.99 -10.85 6.26
N ASP A 37 2.77 -9.83 7.08
CA ASP A 37 1.66 -9.75 8.04
C ASP A 37 0.33 -9.30 7.43
N SER A 38 0.31 -8.90 6.15
CA SER A 38 -0.94 -8.59 5.43
C SER A 38 -1.63 -9.82 4.84
N ILE A 39 -1.01 -11.00 4.96
CA ILE A 39 -1.54 -12.29 4.51
C ILE A 39 -2.26 -12.97 5.67
N ASP A 40 -3.51 -13.37 5.45
CA ASP A 40 -4.31 -14.07 6.45
C ASP A 40 -3.91 -15.55 6.64
N ALA A 41 -4.59 -16.25 7.55
CA ALA A 41 -4.33 -17.65 7.87
C ALA A 41 -4.59 -18.61 6.70
N ASP A 42 -5.39 -18.20 5.71
CA ASP A 42 -5.71 -18.99 4.51
C ASP A 42 -4.80 -18.65 3.33
N GLY A 43 -3.82 -17.75 3.52
CA GLY A 43 -2.87 -17.34 2.47
C GLY A 43 -3.45 -16.30 1.51
N CYS A 44 -4.49 -15.56 1.92
CA CYS A 44 -5.13 -14.53 1.12
C CYS A 44 -4.77 -13.12 1.60
N VAL A 45 -4.79 -12.16 0.67
CA VAL A 45 -4.66 -10.73 0.98
C VAL A 45 -6.04 -10.07 0.82
N PRO A 46 -6.57 -9.37 1.83
CA PRO A 46 -7.89 -8.74 1.76
C PRO A 46 -7.90 -7.57 0.77
N VAL A 47 -9.03 -7.37 0.09
CA VAL A 47 -9.26 -6.22 -0.78
C VAL A 47 -9.90 -5.11 0.06
N PRO A 48 -9.37 -3.88 0.08
CA PRO A 48 -9.98 -2.77 0.79
C PRO A 48 -11.36 -2.38 0.22
N ASP A 49 -12.31 -2.08 1.11
CA ASP A 49 -13.68 -1.65 0.74
C ASP A 49 -13.84 -0.12 0.59
N GLY A 50 -12.79 0.65 0.90
CA GLY A 50 -12.79 2.11 0.83
C GLY A 50 -12.85 2.65 -0.61
N PRO A 51 -13.15 3.95 -0.78
CA PRO A 51 -13.21 4.56 -2.12
C PRO A 51 -11.83 4.58 -2.81
N GLY A 52 -11.84 4.53 -4.15
CA GLY A 52 -10.62 4.55 -4.94
C GLY A 52 -9.80 3.27 -4.76
N LEU A 53 -8.56 3.41 -4.31
CA LEU A 53 -7.70 2.27 -3.94
C LEU A 53 -7.97 1.76 -2.51
N GLY A 54 -8.85 2.45 -1.76
CA GLY A 54 -9.20 2.09 -0.39
C GLY A 54 -8.05 2.20 0.60
N VAL A 55 -7.12 3.14 0.38
CA VAL A 55 -5.98 3.42 1.24
C VAL A 55 -5.96 4.89 1.63
N ALA A 56 -5.82 5.16 2.92
CA ALA A 56 -5.62 6.49 3.48
C ALA A 56 -4.12 6.78 3.63
N TYR A 57 -3.73 8.01 3.27
CA TYR A 57 -2.35 8.47 3.36
C TYR A 57 -2.17 9.48 4.50
N ASP A 58 -1.03 9.41 5.16
CA ASP A 58 -0.52 10.47 6.02
C ASP A 58 -0.02 11.62 5.14
N TRP A 59 -0.92 12.56 4.85
CA TRP A 59 -0.63 13.73 4.03
C TRP A 59 0.36 14.69 4.69
N ASP A 60 0.43 14.71 6.02
CA ASP A 60 1.36 15.57 6.75
C ASP A 60 2.79 15.04 6.59
N ALA A 61 3.00 13.72 6.72
CA ALA A 61 4.28 13.08 6.46
C ALA A 61 4.73 13.28 5.00
N ILE A 62 3.82 13.09 4.03
CA ILE A 62 4.10 13.33 2.61
C ILE A 62 4.45 14.80 2.34
N ALA A 63 3.71 15.74 2.95
CA ALA A 63 3.96 17.16 2.79
C ALA A 63 5.31 17.57 3.39
N ALA A 64 5.68 17.00 4.54
CA ALA A 64 6.96 17.25 5.21
C ALA A 64 8.16 16.74 4.42
N ALA A 65 8.03 15.59 3.72
CA ALA A 65 9.10 14.99 2.90
C ALA A 65 9.12 15.49 1.44
N ARG A 66 8.28 16.47 1.09
CA ARG A 66 8.11 16.92 -0.29
C ARG A 66 9.36 17.61 -0.85
N ILE A 67 9.78 17.21 -2.04
CA ILE A 67 10.89 17.86 -2.77
C ILE A 67 10.40 19.04 -3.62
N GLU A 68 9.26 18.91 -4.31
CA GLU A 68 8.72 19.95 -5.19
C GLU A 68 7.18 20.00 -5.15
N ARG A 69 6.58 21.19 -5.26
CA ARG A 69 5.14 21.42 -5.47
C ARG A 69 4.96 22.47 -6.55
N ARG A 70 4.08 22.22 -7.53
CA ARG A 70 3.61 23.24 -8.47
C ARG A 70 2.10 23.35 -8.39
N GLU A 71 1.61 24.57 -8.21
CA GLU A 71 0.19 24.87 -8.25
C GLU A 71 -0.07 25.82 -9.41
N PHE A 72 -1.14 25.55 -10.15
CA PHE A 72 -1.59 26.38 -11.26
C PHE A 72 -3.01 26.85 -10.92
N SER A 73 -3.22 28.16 -10.96
CA SER A 73 -4.55 28.77 -10.87
C SER A 73 -4.90 29.42 -12.22
N ALA A 74 -6.20 29.55 -12.48
CA ALA A 74 -6.74 30.19 -13.68
C ALA A 74 -6.36 31.68 -13.79
#